data_AF-T0IJV7-F1
#
_entry.id   AF-T0IJV7-F1
#
_cell.length_a   1.000
_cell.length_b   1.000
_cell.length_c   1.000
_cell.angle_alpha   90.00
_cell.angle_beta   90.00
_cell.angle_gamma   90.00
#
_symmetry.space_group_name_H-M   'P 1'
#
loop_
_entity.id
_entity.type
_entity.pdbx_description
1 polymer ?
#
loop_
_entity_poly.entity_id
_entity_poly.type
_entity_poly.pdbx_seq_one_letter_code
_entity_poly.pdbx_strand_id
1 'polypeptide(L)'
;MPLQVGFDRLELQRILDLYGRMVAAGIWRDYAMDFGKEAANFSAFRRAAERPQARVEKRPSLRAKQGMWTLFGESGQVLKRGHELAGVLSPLERKLLKVVED
;
A
#
# COMPACT_ATOMS: atom_id res chain seq x y z
N MET A 1 4.09 -27.00 1.53
CA MET A 1 3.15 -25.98 1.00
C MET A 1 3.95 -24.76 0.59
N PRO A 2 3.72 -24.11 -0.54
CA PRO A 2 4.38 -22.84 -0.79
C PRO A 2 3.74 -21.81 0.15
N LEU A 3 4.46 -21.40 1.21
CA LEU A 3 4.04 -20.27 2.04
C LEU A 3 4.24 -19.00 1.20
N GLN A 4 3.20 -18.58 0.48
CA GLN A 4 3.17 -17.24 -0.08
C GLN A 4 3.05 -16.21 1.06
N VAL A 5 3.73 -15.08 0.92
CA VAL A 5 3.54 -13.96 1.84
C VAL A 5 2.17 -13.36 1.54
N GLY A 6 1.36 -13.19 2.59
CA GLY A 6 0.04 -12.57 2.52
C GLY A 6 -0.12 -11.44 3.52
N PHE A 7 -1.19 -10.67 3.32
CA PHE A 7 -1.70 -9.77 4.33
C PHE A 7 -2.59 -10.55 5.31
N ASP A 8 -2.44 -10.30 6.61
CA ASP A 8 -3.42 -10.77 7.59
C ASP A 8 -4.72 -9.97 7.49
N ARG A 9 -5.75 -10.38 8.24
CA ARG A 9 -7.07 -9.74 8.21
C ARG A 9 -7.00 -8.25 8.59
N LEU A 10 -6.22 -7.87 9.61
CA LEU A 10 -6.14 -6.49 10.09
C LEU A 10 -5.34 -5.61 9.14
N GLU A 11 -4.27 -6.17 8.57
CA GLU A 11 -3.46 -5.52 7.54
C GLU A 11 -4.31 -5.24 6.28
N LEU A 12 -5.04 -6.24 5.80
CA LEU A 12 -5.90 -6.11 4.63
C LEU A 12 -7.05 -5.13 4.89
N GLN A 13 -7.71 -5.20 6.05
CA GLN A 13 -8.76 -4.26 6.43
C GLN A 13 -8.25 -2.82 6.36
N ARG A 14 -7.09 -2.54 6.96
CA ARG A 14 -6.52 -1.18 6.98
C ARG A 14 -6.15 -0.68 5.58
N ILE A 15 -5.63 -1.56 4.72
CA ILE A 15 -5.33 -1.22 3.32
C ILE A 15 -6.61 -0.90 2.56
N LEU A 16 -7.65 -1.72 2.71
CA LEU A 16 -8.92 -1.57 2.00
C LEU A 16 -9.75 -0.38 2.53
N ASP A 17 -9.66 -0.05 3.82
CA ASP A 17 -10.30 1.14 4.40
C ASP A 17 -9.70 2.43 3.82
N LEU A 18 -8.36 2.49 3.68
CA LEU A 18 -7.71 3.60 3.00
C LEU A 18 -8.12 3.64 1.52
N TYR A 19 -8.13 2.49 0.84
CA TYR A 19 -8.56 2.40 -0.56
C TYR A 19 -9.98 2.94 -0.76
N GLY A 20 -10.94 2.52 0.06
CA GLY A 20 -12.34 2.97 -0.03
C GLY A 20 -12.45 4.49 0.11
N ARG A 21 -11.72 5.10 1.05
CA ARG A 21 -11.67 6.56 1.20
C ARG A 21 -11.03 7.27 0.00
N MET A 22 -9.97 6.70 -0.57
CA MET A 22 -9.32 7.25 -1.77
C MET A 22 -10.21 7.14 -3.02
N VAL A 23 -11.04 6.09 -3.12
CA VAL A 23 -12.07 5.95 -4.17
C VAL A 23 -13.17 6.99 -3.97
N ALA A 24 -13.65 7.17 -2.74
CA ALA A 24 -14.66 8.19 -2.43
C ALA A 24 -14.19 9.62 -2.77
N ALA A 25 -12.89 9.90 -2.59
CA ALA A 25 -12.26 11.15 -3.02
C ALA A 25 -11.93 11.22 -4.53
N GLY A 26 -12.28 10.20 -5.31
CA GLY A 26 -12.05 10.15 -6.77
C GLY A 26 -10.58 9.98 -7.19
N ILE A 27 -9.68 9.64 -6.25
CA ILE A 27 -8.23 9.53 -6.49
C ILE A 27 -7.88 8.17 -7.10
N TRP A 28 -8.42 7.10 -6.52
CA TRP A 28 -8.20 5.73 -6.98
C TRP A 28 -9.46 5.15 -7.60
N ARG A 29 -9.29 4.21 -8.52
CA ARG A 29 -10.39 3.53 -9.22
C ARG A 29 -10.22 2.03 -9.32
N ASP A 30 -8.99 1.54 -9.21
CA ASP A 30 -8.69 0.13 -9.32
C ASP A 30 -7.52 -0.23 -8.40
N TYR A 31 -7.39 -1.52 -8.09
CA TYR A 31 -6.26 -2.07 -7.36
C TYR A 31 -5.90 -3.48 -7.83
N ALA A 32 -4.64 -3.86 -7.58
CA ALA A 32 -4.16 -5.21 -7.78
C ALA A 32 -3.49 -5.72 -6.49
N MET A 33 -3.60 -7.01 -6.24
CA MET A 33 -2.87 -7.69 -5.17
C MET A 33 -2.06 -8.85 -5.72
N ASP A 34 -0.77 -8.88 -5.37
CA ASP A 34 0.17 -9.92 -5.78
C ASP A 34 0.78 -10.59 -4.55
N PHE A 35 0.68 -11.92 -4.48
CA PHE A 35 1.21 -12.73 -3.37
C PHE A 35 2.36 -13.60 -3.85
N GLY A 36 3.58 -13.14 -3.61
CA GLY A 36 4.80 -13.86 -3.94
C GLY A 36 5.37 -14.65 -2.78
N LYS A 37 6.43 -15.42 -3.05
CA LYS A 37 7.19 -16.16 -2.01
C LYS A 37 7.91 -15.24 -1.03
N GLU A 38 8.35 -14.06 -1.48
CA GLU A 38 9.13 -13.13 -0.67
C GLU A 38 8.32 -11.95 -0.14
N ALA A 39 7.27 -11.55 -0.87
CA ALA A 39 6.53 -10.35 -0.57
C ALA A 39 5.07 -10.41 -1.05
N ALA A 40 4.21 -9.71 -0.33
CA ALA A 40 2.86 -9.37 -0.75
C ALA A 40 2.82 -7.90 -1.18
N ASN A 41 2.11 -7.60 -2.27
CA ASN A 41 1.94 -6.24 -2.78
C ASN A 41 0.47 -5.88 -2.89
N PHE A 42 0.13 -4.66 -2.52
CA PHE A 42 -1.11 -3.98 -2.90
C PHE A 42 -0.74 -2.78 -3.74
N SER A 43 -1.26 -2.70 -4.97
CA SER A 43 -1.01 -1.62 -5.92
C SER A 43 -2.32 -0.91 -6.21
N ALA A 44 -2.37 0.41 -6.07
CA ALA A 44 -3.56 1.22 -6.34
C ALA A 44 -3.36 2.11 -7.58
N PHE A 45 -4.40 2.20 -8.40
CA PHE A 45 -4.35 2.85 -9.72
C PHE A 45 -5.42 3.93 -9.83
N ARG A 46 -5.10 5.01 -10.56
CA ARG A 46 -6.09 6.03 -10.96
C ARG A 46 -6.89 5.58 -12.17
N ARG A 47 -6.26 4.88 -13.12
CA ARG A 47 -6.88 4.29 -14.30
C ARG A 47 -6.27 2.92 -14.58
N ALA A 48 -7.05 2.01 -15.15
CA ALA A 48 -6.55 0.72 -15.62
C ALA A 48 -5.47 0.95 -16.70
N ALA A 49 -4.36 0.20 -16.62
CA ALA A 49 -3.17 0.28 -17.48
C ALA A 49 -2.15 1.43 -17.21
N GLU A 50 -2.34 2.26 -16.18
CA GLU A 50 -1.32 3.23 -15.74
C GLU A 50 -0.37 2.62 -14.69
N ARG A 51 0.74 3.30 -14.40
CA ARG A 51 1.61 2.92 -13.28
C ARG A 51 0.82 3.06 -11.96
N PRO A 52 1.02 2.16 -10.98
CA PRO A 52 0.36 2.29 -9.68
C PRO A 52 0.74 3.64 -9.06
N GLN A 53 -0.24 4.44 -8.63
CA GLN A 53 0.03 5.68 -7.91
C GLN A 53 0.67 5.44 -6.55
N ALA A 54 0.32 4.31 -5.94
CA ALA A 54 0.88 3.85 -4.70
C ALA A 54 1.00 2.33 -4.73
N ARG A 55 2.07 1.82 -4.16
CA ARG A 55 2.21 0.39 -3.88
C ARG A 55 2.68 0.17 -2.46
N VAL A 56 1.99 -0.71 -1.73
CA VAL A 56 2.36 -1.15 -0.39
C VAL A 56 2.92 -2.56 -0.49
N GLU A 57 4.18 -2.75 -0.10
CA GLU A 57 4.83 -4.06 -0.03
C GLU A 57 4.99 -4.51 1.43
N LYS A 58 4.68 -5.78 1.69
CA LYS A 58 5.05 -6.52 2.89
C LYS A 58 6.14 -7.52 2.57
N ARG A 59 7.32 -7.37 3.16
CA ARG A 59 8.49 -8.25 2.98
C ARG A 59 9.02 -8.73 4.35
N PRO A 60 8.54 -9.87 4.88
CA PRO A 60 8.85 -10.32 6.24
C PRO A 60 10.34 -10.50 6.53
N SER A 61 11.15 -10.83 5.53
CA SER A 61 12.61 -10.98 5.68
C SER A 61 13.33 -9.68 6.08
N LEU A 62 12.68 -8.52 5.95
CA LEU A 62 13.19 -7.21 6.39
C LEU A 62 12.69 -6.77 7.77
N ARG A 63 11.88 -7.60 8.47
CA ARG A 63 11.28 -7.23 9.76
C ARG A 63 12.28 -6.73 10.80
N ALA A 64 13.44 -7.39 10.90
CA ALA A 64 14.51 -7.04 11.84
C ALA A 64 15.53 -6.03 11.29
N LYS A 65 15.33 -5.54 10.06
CA LYS A 65 16.19 -4.52 9.41
C LYS A 65 15.49 -3.17 9.47
N GLN A 66 15.36 -2.48 8.34
CA GLN A 66 14.63 -1.21 8.18
C GLN A 66 13.08 -1.33 8.23
N GLY A 67 12.57 -2.50 8.62
CA GLY A 67 11.14 -2.81 8.68
C GLY A 67 10.62 -3.54 7.45
N MET A 68 9.55 -4.32 7.65
CA MET A 68 8.97 -5.19 6.61
C MET A 68 8.01 -4.46 5.66
N TRP A 69 7.64 -3.21 5.95
CA TRP A 69 6.67 -2.46 5.14
C TRP A 69 7.37 -1.39 4.31
N THR A 70 6.99 -1.29 3.04
CA THR A 70 7.47 -0.23 2.15
C THR A 70 6.30 0.37 1.38
N LEU A 71 6.20 1.70 1.38
CA LEU A 71 5.33 2.46 0.48
C LEU A 71 6.16 2.98 -0.69
N PHE A 72 5.71 2.67 -1.89
CA PHE A 72 6.24 3.20 -3.13
C PHE A 72 5.26 4.23 -3.72
N GLY A 73 5.82 5.24 -4.39
CA GLY A 73 5.08 6.22 -5.18
C GLY A 73 4.96 5.81 -6.65
N GLU A 74 4.37 6.71 -7.44
CA GLU A 74 4.03 6.51 -8.86
C GLU A 74 5.23 6.22 -9.76
N SER A 75 6.41 6.74 -9.41
CA SER A 75 7.65 6.49 -10.15
C SER A 75 8.41 5.25 -9.64
N GLY A 76 7.82 4.47 -8.73
CA GLY A 76 8.47 3.35 -8.07
C GLY A 76 9.50 3.76 -7.01
N GLN A 77 9.61 5.05 -6.71
CA GLN A 77 10.45 5.56 -5.63
C GLN A 77 9.88 5.14 -4.27
N VAL A 78 10.76 4.91 -3.30
CA VAL A 78 10.36 4.62 -1.92
C VAL A 78 9.96 5.93 -1.25
N LEU A 79 8.69 6.04 -0.85
CA LEU A 79 8.18 7.19 -0.09
C LEU A 79 8.37 6.98 1.42
N LYS A 80 8.21 5.74 1.89
CA LYS A 80 8.36 5.41 3.31
C LYS A 80 8.71 3.93 3.51
N ARG A 81 9.51 3.64 4.54
CA ARG A 81 9.71 2.29 5.09
C ARG A 81 9.47 2.29 6.59
N GLY A 82 9.07 1.15 7.14
CA GLY A 82 8.89 1.01 8.58
C GLY A 82 8.49 -0.39 9.03
N HIS A 83 8.47 -0.56 10.35
CA HIS A 83 8.09 -1.81 11.01
C HIS A 83 6.57 -1.98 11.09
N GLU A 84 5.83 -0.87 11.07
CA GLU A 84 4.37 -0.83 11.24
C GLU A 84 3.66 -0.31 9.98
N LEU A 85 2.59 -1.01 9.58
CA LEU A 85 1.78 -0.66 8.41
C LEU A 85 1.17 0.75 8.53
N ALA A 86 0.59 1.09 9.69
CA ALA A 86 -0.04 2.39 9.90
C ALA A 86 0.94 3.55 9.66
N GLY A 87 2.16 3.42 10.19
CA GLY A 87 3.22 4.40 9.97
C GLY A 87 3.55 4.59 8.49
N VAL A 88 3.60 3.49 7.73
CA VAL A 88 3.87 3.50 6.29
C VAL A 88 2.72 4.08 5.47
N LEU A 89 1.46 3.91 5.89
CA LEU A 89 0.29 4.47 5.20
C LEU A 89 0.05 5.97 5.45
N SER A 90 0.59 6.52 6.55
CA SER A 90 0.38 7.94 6.92
C SER A 90 0.60 8.99 5.82
N PRO A 91 1.55 8.86 4.86
CA PRO A 91 1.69 9.85 3.78
C PRO A 91 0.45 9.91 2.87
N LEU A 92 -0.19 8.77 2.63
CA LEU A 92 -1.40 8.69 1.81
C LEU A 92 -2.61 9.27 2.54
N GLU A 93 -2.72 9.03 3.85
CA GLU A 93 -3.78 9.61 4.69
C GLU A 93 -3.67 11.14 4.74
N ARG A 94 -2.46 11.69 4.86
CA ARG A 94 -2.23 13.14 4.78
C ARG A 94 -2.59 13.71 3.41
N LYS A 95 -2.28 12.98 2.33
CA LYS A 95 -2.66 13.38 0.97
C LYS A 95 -4.18 13.42 0.84
N LEU A 96 -4.88 12.44 1.38
CA LEU A 96 -6.35 12.38 1.38
C LEU A 96 -6.96 13.57 2.11
N LEU A 97 -6.48 13.90 3.32
CA LEU A 97 -6.98 15.04 4.10
C LEU A 97 -6.92 16.34 3.29
N LYS A 98 -5.77 16.61 2.67
CA LYS A 98 -5.59 17.81 1.83
C LYS A 98 -6.52 17.87 0.62
N VAL A 99 -6.93 16.73 0.07
CA VAL A 99 -7.80 16.68 -1.12
C VAL A 99 -9.27 16.90 -0.76
N VAL A 100 -9.68 16.59 0.47
CA VAL A 100 -11.07 16.73 0.93
C VAL A 100 -11.33 18.12 1.54
N GLU A 101 -10.28 18.86 1.90
CA GLU A 101 -10.38 20.25 2.36
C GLU A 101 -10.60 21.28 1.23
N ASP A 102 -10.40 20.87 -0.03
CA ASP A 102 -10.64 21.67 -1.26
C ASP A 102 -12.00 21.34 -1.90
#